data_AF-A0A4Q6Y0D2-F1
#
_entry.id   AF-A0A4Q6Y0D2-F1
#
_cell.length_a   1.000
_cell.length_b   1.000
_cell.length_c   1.000
_cell.angle_alpha   90.00
_cell.angle_beta   90.00
_cell.angle_gamma   90.00
#
_symmetry.space_group_name_H-M   'P 1'
#
loop_
_entity.id
_entity.type
_entity.pdbx_description
1 polymer ?
#
loop_
_entity_poly.entity_id
_entity_poly.type
_entity_poly.pdbx_seq_one_letter_code
_entity_poly.pdbx_strand_id
1 'polypeptide(L)'
;MNSNTEKLDFDYLPNFNQEEMESLLKAYEQYLKQSSSVRIPGFFMLGTIGIFRMLQDSIPRNQLIALVVVVMAVLLIWLFVIGYKLIKQKRSVKNQLETMADVQNYPFKEVKKEFNTLVKSVYKGPKI
;
A
#
# COMPACT_ATOMS: atom_id res chain seq x y z
N MET A 1 -0.75 27.73 -36.49
CA MET A 1 0.61 28.03 -35.99
C MET A 1 0.47 28.43 -34.53
N ASN A 2 1.12 27.67 -33.64
CA ASN A 2 1.21 27.80 -32.17
C ASN A 2 -0.09 27.67 -31.36
N SER A 3 -0.13 27.01 -30.21
CA SER A 3 0.76 26.08 -29.48
C SER A 3 -0.01 25.85 -28.17
N ASN A 4 -0.34 24.62 -27.81
CA ASN A 4 -0.55 24.16 -26.43
C ASN A 4 -0.86 22.67 -26.46
N THR A 5 0.15 21.91 -26.89
CA THR A 5 0.28 20.50 -26.56
C THR A 5 0.54 20.41 -25.06
N GLU A 6 -0.52 20.48 -24.24
CA GLU A 6 -0.48 19.89 -22.90
C GLU A 6 -0.63 18.37 -23.04
N LYS A 7 0.37 17.75 -23.67
CA LYS A 7 0.65 16.35 -23.40
C LYS A 7 1.31 16.34 -22.03
N LEU A 8 0.58 15.88 -21.02
CA LEU A 8 1.18 15.39 -19.79
C LEU A 8 2.05 14.18 -20.18
N ASP A 9 3.27 14.47 -20.64
CA ASP A 9 4.25 13.51 -21.16
C ASP A 9 4.98 12.78 -20.02
N PHE A 10 4.19 12.26 -19.07
CA PHE A 10 4.69 11.46 -17.96
C PHE A 10 3.99 10.10 -17.94
N ASP A 11 4.04 9.38 -19.07
CA ASP A 11 3.71 7.95 -19.05
C ASP A 11 4.85 7.14 -18.40
N TYR A 12 6.11 7.59 -18.54
CA TYR A 12 7.31 6.94 -17.99
C TYR A 12 8.36 7.99 -17.58
N LEU A 13 9.26 7.66 -16.64
CA LEU A 13 10.41 8.54 -16.38
C LEU A 13 11.30 8.54 -17.64
N PRO A 14 11.66 9.72 -18.19
CA PRO A 14 12.15 9.86 -19.57
C PRO A 14 13.50 9.18 -19.86
N ASN A 15 14.28 8.86 -18.81
CA ASN A 15 15.56 8.15 -18.96
C ASN A 15 15.43 6.63 -18.80
N PHE A 16 14.27 6.10 -18.42
CA PHE A 16 14.12 4.70 -18.02
C PHE A 16 13.43 3.84 -19.07
N ASN A 17 13.89 2.60 -19.16
CA ASN A 17 13.40 1.64 -20.13
C ASN A 17 11.94 1.27 -19.79
N GLN A 18 11.10 1.09 -20.80
CA GLN A 18 9.65 0.96 -20.63
C GLN A 18 9.29 -0.30 -19.82
N GLU A 19 9.98 -1.42 -20.04
CA GLU A 19 9.80 -2.67 -19.29
C GLU A 19 10.16 -2.55 -17.81
N GLU A 20 11.21 -1.78 -17.50
CA GLU A 20 11.64 -1.50 -16.13
C GLU A 20 10.56 -0.70 -15.39
N MET A 21 10.04 0.34 -16.04
CA MET A 21 9.02 1.19 -15.46
C MET A 21 7.68 0.46 -15.29
N GLU A 22 7.28 -0.40 -16.22
CA GLU A 22 6.09 -1.25 -16.10
C GLU A 22 6.19 -2.22 -14.90
N SER A 23 7.35 -2.85 -14.70
CA SER A 23 7.60 -3.72 -13.55
C SER A 23 7.46 -2.96 -12.23
N LEU A 24 7.98 -1.74 -12.18
CA LEU A 24 7.97 -0.89 -10.99
C LEU A 24 6.57 -0.34 -10.69
N LEU A 25 5.83 0.06 -11.72
CA LEU A 25 4.43 0.48 -11.62
C LEU A 25 3.52 -0.68 -11.18
N LYS A 26 3.76 -1.90 -11.68
CA LYS A 26 3.00 -3.10 -11.28
C LYS A 26 3.28 -3.48 -9.82
N ALA A 27 4.53 -3.36 -9.37
CA ALA A 27 4.88 -3.54 -7.96
C ALA A 27 4.23 -2.45 -7.08
N TYR A 28 4.15 -1.22 -7.57
CA TYR A 28 3.49 -0.11 -6.89
C TYR A 28 1.96 -0.27 -6.84
N GLU A 29 1.33 -0.75 -7.91
CA GLU A 29 -0.11 -1.02 -7.95
C GLU A 29 -0.48 -2.12 -6.93
N GLN A 30 0.36 -3.16 -6.80
CA GLN A 30 0.20 -4.16 -5.74
C GLN A 30 0.33 -3.55 -4.34
N TYR A 31 1.30 -2.65 -4.14
CA TYR A 31 1.46 -1.93 -2.88
C TYR A 31 0.23 -1.07 -2.54
N LEU A 32 -0.34 -0.40 -3.55
CA LEU A 32 -1.52 0.44 -3.39
C LEU A 32 -2.78 -0.38 -3.07
N LYS A 33 -2.97 -1.52 -3.73
CA LYS A 33 -4.02 -2.50 -3.40
C LYS A 33 -3.88 -3.00 -1.96
N GLN A 34 -2.67 -3.37 -1.54
CA GLN A 34 -2.43 -3.81 -0.16
C GLN A 34 -2.62 -2.69 0.87
N SER A 35 -2.23 -1.46 0.55
CA SER A 35 -2.40 -0.30 1.44
C SER A 35 -3.88 0.01 1.67
N SER A 36 -4.71 -0.12 0.63
CA SER A 36 -6.17 0.00 0.76
C SER A 36 -6.75 -1.13 1.64
N SER A 37 -6.21 -2.35 1.54
CA SER A 37 -6.63 -3.50 2.36
C SER A 37 -6.35 -3.34 3.86
N VAL A 38 -5.53 -2.37 4.29
CA VAL A 38 -5.33 -2.05 5.72
C VAL A 38 -6.61 -1.50 6.36
N ARG A 39 -7.55 -0.98 5.57
CA ARG A 39 -8.85 -0.50 6.08
C ARG A 39 -9.82 -1.64 6.43
N ILE A 40 -9.64 -2.81 5.82
CA ILE A 40 -10.52 -3.97 5.99
C ILE A 40 -10.55 -4.45 7.46
N PRO A 41 -9.42 -4.62 8.16
CA PRO A 41 -9.41 -4.92 9.61
C PRO A 41 -10.24 -3.96 10.46
N GLY A 42 -10.27 -2.67 10.11
CA GLY A 42 -11.08 -1.67 10.82
C GLY A 42 -12.59 -1.90 10.66
N PHE A 43 -13.06 -2.29 9.47
CA PHE A 43 -14.45 -2.67 9.25
C PHE A 43 -14.85 -3.94 10.01
N PHE A 44 -13.94 -4.92 10.07
CA PHE A 44 -14.16 -6.14 10.86
C PHE A 44 -14.27 -5.82 12.36
N MET A 45 -13.44 -4.91 12.91
CA MET A 45 -13.58 -4.46 14.30
C MET A 45 -14.98 -3.88 14.57
N LEU A 46 -15.47 -2.99 13.71
CA LEU A 46 -16.80 -2.39 13.87
C LEU A 46 -17.91 -3.45 13.86
N GLY A 47 -17.83 -4.43 12.96
CA GLY A 47 -18.76 -5.56 12.92
C GLY A 47 -18.72 -6.41 14.19
N THR A 48 -17.52 -6.72 14.68
CA THR A 48 -17.35 -7.52 15.92
C THR A 48 -17.89 -6.80 17.16
N ILE A 49 -17.79 -5.48 17.24
CA ILE A 49 -18.38 -4.67 18.31
C ILE A 49 -19.92 -4.72 18.26
N GLY A 50 -20.51 -4.68 17.07
CA GLY A 50 -21.96 -4.79 16.89
C GLY A 50 -22.50 -6.16 17.34
N ILE A 51 -21.83 -7.24 16.93
CA ILE A 51 -22.17 -8.61 17.33
C ILE A 51 -21.98 -8.80 18.85
N PHE A 52 -20.91 -8.24 19.42
CA PHE A 52 -20.66 -8.28 20.87
C PHE A 52 -21.81 -7.64 21.65
N ARG A 53 -22.27 -6.45 21.23
CA ARG A 53 -23.41 -5.78 21.86
C ARG A 53 -24.70 -6.61 21.79
N MET A 54 -24.96 -7.28 20.69
CA MET A 54 -26.15 -8.13 20.56
C MET A 54 -26.10 -9.38 21.45
N LEU A 55 -24.91 -9.96 21.65
CA LEU A 55 -24.76 -11.21 22.42
C LEU A 55 -24.56 -10.98 23.93
N GLN A 56 -24.31 -9.73 24.34
CA GLN A 56 -23.92 -9.37 25.71
C GLN A 56 -24.90 -9.87 26.79
N ASP A 57 -26.19 -9.87 26.49
CA ASP A 57 -27.25 -10.29 27.43
C ASP A 57 -27.62 -11.77 27.31
N SER A 58 -27.15 -12.45 26.26
CA SER A 58 -27.53 -13.84 25.94
C SER A 58 -26.46 -14.88 26.31
N ILE A 59 -25.20 -14.46 26.45
CA ILE A 59 -24.06 -15.36 26.68
C ILE A 59 -23.40 -15.04 28.03
N PRO A 60 -22.94 -16.07 28.79
CA PRO A 60 -22.16 -15.84 30.00
C PRO A 60 -20.93 -14.96 29.74
N ARG A 61 -20.74 -13.94 30.59
CA ARG A 61 -19.69 -12.92 30.44
C ARG A 61 -18.29 -13.51 30.19
N ASN A 62 -17.93 -14.61 30.86
CA ASN A 62 -16.62 -15.25 30.72
C ASN A 62 -16.42 -15.85 29.32
N GLN A 63 -17.46 -16.41 28.70
CA GLN A 63 -17.41 -16.94 27.34
C GLN A 63 -17.32 -15.80 26.31
N LEU A 64 -18.04 -14.70 26.56
CA LEU A 64 -17.96 -13.47 25.76
C LEU A 64 -16.56 -12.84 25.79
N ILE A 65 -15.94 -12.74 26.97
CA ILE A 65 -14.58 -12.21 27.13
C ILE A 65 -13.58 -13.10 26.39
N ALA A 66 -13.68 -14.43 26.53
CA ALA A 66 -12.82 -15.37 25.82
C ALA A 66 -12.94 -15.21 24.29
N LEU A 67 -14.17 -15.07 23.78
CA LEU A 67 -14.44 -14.86 22.37
C LEU A 67 -13.83 -13.54 21.86
N VAL A 68 -13.96 -12.44 22.62
CA VAL A 68 -13.33 -11.16 22.28
C VAL A 68 -11.81 -11.25 22.25
N VAL A 69 -11.20 -11.92 23.23
CA VAL A 69 -9.74 -12.10 23.27
C VAL A 69 -9.25 -12.89 22.06
N VAL A 70 -9.96 -13.96 21.67
CA VAL A 70 -9.63 -14.74 20.46
C VAL A 70 -9.75 -13.90 19.20
N VAL A 71 -10.85 -13.14 19.04
CA VAL A 71 -11.05 -12.26 17.89
C VAL A 71 -9.95 -11.19 17.81
N MET A 72 -9.61 -10.57 18.94
CA MET A 72 -8.53 -9.59 19.04
C MET A 72 -7.18 -10.20 18.66
N ALA A 73 -6.87 -11.40 19.14
CA ALA A 73 -5.63 -12.11 18.79
C ALA A 73 -5.53 -12.39 17.28
N VAL A 74 -6.62 -12.85 16.67
CA VAL A 74 -6.68 -13.09 15.21
C VAL A 74 -6.48 -11.79 14.43
N LEU A 75 -7.13 -10.70 14.83
CA LEU A 75 -6.97 -9.39 14.20
C LEU A 75 -5.54 -8.86 14.31
N LEU A 76 -4.89 -9.05 15.47
CA LEU A 76 -3.50 -8.66 15.68
C LEU A 76 -2.54 -9.44 14.77
N ILE A 77 -2.70 -10.76 14.68
CA ILE A 77 -1.91 -11.60 13.75
C ILE A 77 -2.12 -11.14 12.32
N TRP A 78 -3.37 -10.86 11.94
CA TRP A 78 -3.70 -10.42 10.59
C TRP A 78 -3.07 -9.06 10.26
N LEU A 79 -3.14 -8.10 11.18
CA LEU A 79 -2.46 -6.80 11.05
C LEU A 79 -0.94 -6.97 10.91
N PHE A 80 -0.34 -7.87 11.69
CA PHE A 80 1.09 -8.15 11.60
C PHE A 80 1.48 -8.72 10.22
N VAL A 81 0.69 -9.65 9.68
CA VAL A 81 0.90 -10.22 8.34
C VAL A 81 0.76 -9.16 7.24
N ILE A 82 -0.27 -8.31 7.32
CA ILE A 82 -0.47 -7.21 6.35
C ILE A 82 0.68 -6.20 6.45
N GLY A 83 1.06 -5.80 7.66
CA GLY A 83 2.18 -4.88 7.90
C GLY A 83 3.50 -5.43 7.37
N TYR A 84 3.79 -6.71 7.60
CA TYR A 84 4.98 -7.36 7.06
C TYR A 84 4.98 -7.40 5.53
N LYS A 85 3.85 -7.74 4.90
CA LYS A 85 3.72 -7.71 3.43
C LYS A 85 3.93 -6.31 2.86
N LEU A 86 3.36 -5.27 3.50
CA LEU A 86 3.55 -3.88 3.11
C LEU A 86 5.01 -3.43 3.22
N ILE A 87 5.70 -3.77 4.31
CA ILE A 87 7.12 -3.45 4.48
C ILE A 87 7.95 -4.15 3.41
N LYS A 88 7.67 -5.45 3.14
CA LYS A 88 8.38 -6.22 2.12
C LYS A 88 8.18 -5.63 0.73
N GLN A 89 6.96 -5.27 0.35
CA GLN A 89 6.68 -4.63 -0.95
C GLN A 89 7.28 -3.23 -1.05
N LYS A 90 7.18 -2.41 0.00
CA LYS A 90 7.82 -1.10 0.04
C LYS A 90 9.33 -1.21 -0.17
N ARG A 91 9.98 -2.20 0.46
CA ARG A 91 11.42 -2.46 0.28
C ARG A 91 11.73 -2.94 -1.13
N SER A 92 10.87 -3.78 -1.72
CA SER A 92 11.02 -4.23 -3.11
C SER A 92 11.00 -3.06 -4.09
N VAL A 93 10.03 -2.15 -3.97
CA VAL A 93 9.96 -0.97 -4.86
C VAL A 93 11.13 -0.03 -4.63
N LYS A 94 11.55 0.16 -3.36
CA LYS A 94 12.76 0.95 -3.04
C LYS A 94 14.01 0.36 -3.67
N ASN A 95 14.20 -0.96 -3.58
CA ASN A 95 15.36 -1.64 -4.16
C ASN A 95 15.35 -1.54 -5.69
N GLN A 96 14.19 -1.71 -6.34
CA GLN A 96 14.08 -1.53 -7.79
C GLN A 96 14.41 -0.09 -8.21
N LEU A 97 13.96 0.91 -7.46
CA LEU A 97 14.35 2.32 -7.68
C LEU A 97 15.84 2.56 -7.46
N GLU A 98 16.48 1.92 -6.47
CA GLU A 98 17.93 2.02 -6.23
C GLU A 98 18.71 1.38 -7.37
N THR A 99 18.33 0.18 -7.82
CA THR A 99 18.96 -0.48 -8.97
C THR A 99 18.82 0.36 -10.25
N MET A 100 17.66 0.96 -10.47
CA MET A 100 17.43 1.87 -11.60
C MET A 100 18.28 3.15 -11.51
N ALA A 101 18.43 3.73 -10.32
CA ALA A 101 19.30 4.87 -10.11
C ALA A 101 20.79 4.52 -10.37
N ASP A 102 21.23 3.35 -9.92
CA ASP A 102 22.60 2.87 -10.10
C ASP A 102 22.92 2.55 -11.57
N VAL A 103 22.01 1.87 -12.29
CA VAL A 103 22.18 1.54 -13.72
C VAL A 103 22.28 2.79 -14.58
N GLN A 104 21.56 3.86 -14.22
CA GLN A 104 21.56 5.12 -14.96
C GLN A 104 22.55 6.15 -14.45
N ASN A 105 23.32 5.80 -13.41
CA ASN A 105 24.26 6.71 -12.74
C ASN A 105 23.59 8.05 -12.36
N TYR A 106 22.34 7.97 -11.91
CA TYR A 106 21.49 9.11 -11.60
C TYR A 106 21.22 9.19 -10.09
N PRO A 107 21.13 10.38 -9.47
CA PRO A 107 20.95 10.47 -8.03
C PRO A 107 19.63 9.82 -7.58
N PHE A 108 19.70 8.78 -6.75
CA PHE A 108 18.53 8.07 -6.21
C PHE A 108 17.49 9.01 -5.60
N LYS A 109 17.94 10.10 -4.98
CA LYS A 109 17.08 11.12 -4.34
C LYS A 109 16.19 11.83 -5.36
N GLU A 110 16.68 12.03 -6.58
CA GLU A 110 15.94 12.66 -7.68
C GLU A 110 15.00 11.64 -8.34
N VAL A 111 15.47 10.43 -8.68
CA VAL A 111 14.62 9.33 -9.19
C VAL A 111 13.42 9.09 -8.27
N LYS A 112 13.69 9.01 -6.96
CA LYS A 112 12.65 8.82 -5.95
C LYS A 112 11.64 9.97 -5.93
N LYS A 113 12.08 11.21 -6.15
CA LYS A 113 11.22 12.40 -6.14
C LYS A 113 10.34 12.44 -7.38
N GLU A 114 10.89 12.15 -8.54
CA GLU A 114 10.15 12.08 -9.80
C GLU A 114 9.15 10.92 -9.77
N PHE A 115 9.57 9.75 -9.33
CA PHE A 115 8.69 8.60 -9.15
C PHE A 115 7.53 8.90 -8.20
N ASN A 116 7.80 9.50 -7.03
CA ASN A 116 6.74 9.92 -6.10
C ASN A 116 5.80 10.98 -6.68
N THR A 117 6.28 11.81 -7.62
CA THR A 117 5.46 12.82 -8.29
C THR A 117 4.52 12.16 -9.30
N LEU A 118 5.04 11.24 -10.12
CA LEU A 118 4.29 10.46 -11.11
C LEU A 118 3.24 9.56 -10.44
N VAL A 119 3.63 8.88 -9.38
CA VAL A 119 2.73 8.05 -8.59
C VAL A 119 1.60 8.86 -7.94
N LYS A 120 1.89 10.07 -7.46
CA LYS A 120 0.90 10.94 -6.82
C LYS A 120 -0.09 11.50 -7.84
N SER A 121 0.37 11.84 -9.05
CA SER A 121 -0.49 12.36 -10.11
C SER A 121 -1.40 11.28 -10.69
N VAL A 122 -0.88 10.07 -10.94
CA VAL A 122 -1.62 8.99 -11.62
C VAL A 122 -2.45 8.17 -10.65
N TYR A 123 -1.90 7.75 -9.50
CA TYR A 123 -2.52 6.73 -8.66
C TYR A 123 -3.08 7.26 -7.34
N LYS A 124 -2.87 8.55 -6.99
CA LYS A 124 -3.28 9.18 -5.72
C LYS A 124 -2.87 8.36 -4.47
N GLY A 125 -1.82 7.56 -4.58
CA GLY A 125 -1.41 6.59 -3.56
C GLY A 125 -0.39 7.12 -2.54
N PRO A 126 -0.05 6.31 -1.52
CA PRO A 126 0.92 6.68 -0.49
C PRO A 126 2.35 6.71 -1.03
N LYS A 127 3.10 7.74 -0.62
CA LYS A 127 4.51 7.93 -0.99
C LYS A 127 5.41 6.80 -0.47
N ILE A 128 6.44 6.48 -1.24
CA ILE A 128 7.47 5.49 -0.87
C ILE A 128 8.59 6.17 -0.08
#